data_AF-D3PC69-F1
#
_entry.id   AF-D3PC69-F1
#
_cell.length_a   1.000
_cell.length_b   1.000
_cell.length_c   1.000
_cell.angle_alpha   90.00
_cell.angle_beta   90.00
_cell.angle_gamma   90.00
#
_symmetry.space_group_name_H-M   'P 1'
#
loop_
_entity.id
_entity.type
_entity.pdbx_description
1 polymer ?
#
loop_
_entity_poly.entity_id
_entity_poly.type
_entity_poly.pdbx_seq_one_letter_code
_entity_poly.pdbx_strand_id
1 'polypeptide(L)'
;MGRKKNLITEELEKIKKQKITIKLKQDILQNINERYTLYQLEKVFGKKIASQLKKGEDLNITLKTLYKLCKLMGWQFPDWFAVKVESEENDQ
;
A
#
# COMPACT_ATOMS: atom_id res chain seq x y z
N MET A 1 -21.25 -37.44 -20.12
CA MET A 1 -20.19 -36.51 -20.59
C MET A 1 -19.89 -35.52 -19.47
N GLY A 2 -18.93 -35.83 -18.62
CA GLY A 2 -18.58 -35.01 -17.47
C GLY A 2 -17.93 -33.71 -17.93
N ARG A 3 -18.53 -32.56 -17.62
CA ARG A 3 -17.92 -31.25 -17.79
C ARG A 3 -16.64 -31.22 -16.95
N LYS A 4 -15.47 -31.35 -17.58
CA LYS A 4 -14.23 -30.86 -17.00
C LYS A 4 -14.45 -29.36 -16.77
N LYS A 5 -14.84 -28.97 -15.55
CA LYS A 5 -14.77 -27.57 -15.16
C LYS A 5 -13.32 -27.16 -15.40
N ASN A 6 -13.14 -26.11 -16.20
CA ASN A 6 -11.82 -25.57 -16.49
C ASN A 6 -11.15 -25.24 -15.15
N LEU A 7 -10.01 -25.88 -14.84
CA LEU A 7 -9.26 -25.66 -13.60
C LEU A 7 -8.99 -24.16 -13.37
N ILE A 8 -8.72 -23.43 -14.45
CA ILE A 8 -8.56 -21.97 -14.49
C ILE A 8 -9.79 -21.25 -13.91
N THR A 9 -11.01 -21.67 -14.29
CA THR A 9 -12.25 -21.05 -13.80
C THR A 9 -12.45 -21.30 -12.31
N GLU A 10 -12.04 -22.46 -11.79
CA GLU A 10 -12.13 -22.76 -10.36
C GLU A 10 -11.12 -21.97 -9.53
N GLU A 11 -9.90 -21.75 -10.04
CA GLU A 11 -8.90 -20.90 -9.40
C GLU A 11 -9.32 -19.42 -9.36
N LEU A 12 -9.86 -18.89 -10.46
CA LEU A 12 -10.39 -17.52 -10.51
C LEU A 12 -11.54 -17.31 -9.51
N GLU A 13 -12.46 -18.27 -9.42
CA GLU A 13 -13.56 -18.21 -8.45
C GLU A 13 -13.09 -18.31 -7.00
N LYS A 14 -12.00 -19.05 -6.72
CA LYS A 14 -11.38 -19.08 -5.40
C LYS A 14 -10.79 -17.71 -5.05
N ILE A 15 -10.03 -17.09 -5.95
CA ILE A 15 -9.42 -15.77 -5.74
C ILE A 15 -10.51 -14.72 -5.47
N LYS A 16 -11.56 -14.70 -6.29
CA LYS A 16 -12.67 -13.74 -6.16
C LYS A 16 -13.35 -13.78 -4.78
N LYS A 17 -13.41 -14.94 -4.14
CA LYS A 17 -14.06 -15.13 -2.83
C LYS A 17 -13.17 -14.81 -1.64
N GLN A 18 -11.88 -14.54 -1.87
CA GLN A 18 -10.94 -14.23 -0.78
C GLN A 18 -11.19 -12.83 -0.22
N LYS A 19 -11.29 -12.74 1.10
CA LYS A 19 -11.19 -11.46 1.82
C LYS A 19 -9.72 -11.20 2.10
N ILE A 20 -9.14 -10.22 1.41
CA ILE A 20 -7.71 -9.89 1.51
C ILE A 20 -7.54 -8.66 2.40
N THR A 21 -6.64 -8.76 3.38
CA THR A 21 -6.21 -7.63 4.21
C THR A 21 -4.69 -7.51 4.08
N ILE A 22 -4.19 -6.33 3.68
CA ILE A 22 -2.75 -6.10 3.47
C ILE A 22 -2.26 -5.11 4.51
N LYS A 23 -1.27 -5.53 5.30
CA LYS A 23 -0.71 -4.79 6.45
C LYS A 23 0.81 -4.72 6.36
N LEU A 24 1.39 -3.67 6.93
CA LEU A 24 2.83 -3.61 7.17
C LEU A 24 3.19 -4.48 8.36
N LYS A 25 4.39 -5.08 8.32
CA LYS A 25 4.95 -5.76 9.49
C LYS A 25 5.33 -4.75 10.58
N GLN A 26 5.35 -5.19 11.82
CA GLN A 26 5.58 -4.32 12.99
C GLN A 26 6.98 -3.67 12.99
N ASP A 27 8.00 -4.42 12.59
CA ASP A 27 9.38 -3.95 12.43
C ASP A 27 9.48 -2.82 11.39
N ILE A 28 8.75 -2.93 10.29
CA ILE A 28 8.66 -1.88 9.27
C ILE A 28 7.97 -0.63 9.82
N LEU A 29 6.90 -0.80 10.60
CA LEU A 29 6.20 0.31 11.24
C LEU A 29 7.10 1.02 12.27
N GLN A 30 7.84 0.28 13.08
CA GLN A 30 8.84 0.83 14.00
C GLN A 30 9.91 1.62 13.25
N ASN A 31 10.45 1.07 12.17
CA ASN A 31 11.46 1.75 11.35
C ASN A 31 10.95 3.07 10.76
N ILE A 32 9.71 3.10 10.24
CA ILE A 32 9.07 4.34 9.77
C ILE A 32 8.94 5.34 10.94
N ASN A 33 8.57 4.86 12.12
CA ASN A 33 8.33 5.70 13.28
C ASN A 33 9.60 6.29 13.89
N GLU A 34 10.73 5.60 13.79
CA GLU A 34 12.04 6.11 14.18
C GLU A 34 12.56 7.17 13.20
N ARG A 35 12.29 7.01 11.91
CA ARG A 35 12.80 7.91 10.86
C ARG A 35 12.00 9.19 10.67
N TYR A 36 10.68 9.14 10.87
CA TYR A 36 9.79 10.26 10.57
C TYR A 36 8.91 10.63 11.75
N THR A 37 8.76 11.92 12.01
CA THR A 37 7.78 12.46 12.95
C THR A 37 6.35 12.30 12.41
N LEU A 38 5.35 12.36 13.30
CA LEU A 38 3.94 12.35 12.89
C LEU A 38 3.65 13.48 11.88
N TYR A 39 4.13 14.69 12.16
CA TYR A 39 3.94 15.85 11.30
C TYR A 39 4.50 15.65 9.87
N GLN A 40 5.68 15.05 9.73
CA GLN A 40 6.24 14.74 8.41
C GLN A 40 5.39 13.70 7.65
N LEU A 41 4.91 12.68 8.35
CA LEU A 41 4.02 11.68 7.76
C LEU A 41 2.67 12.29 7.35
N GLU A 42 2.13 13.22 8.13
CA GLU A 42 0.88 13.91 7.81
C GLU A 42 0.96 14.71 6.51
N LYS A 43 2.11 15.32 6.20
CA LYS A 43 2.33 16.02 4.92
C LYS A 43 2.22 15.10 3.70
N VAL A 44 2.53 13.81 3.85
CA VAL A 44 2.59 12.85 2.74
C VAL A 44 1.28 12.06 2.62
N PHE A 45 0.74 11.60 3.75
CA PHE A 45 -0.36 10.64 3.82
C PHE A 45 -1.67 11.22 4.36
N GLY A 46 -1.64 12.43 4.93
CA GLY A 46 -2.76 13.01 5.68
C GLY A 46 -2.87 12.46 7.11
N LYS A 47 -3.62 13.19 7.94
CA LYS A 47 -3.76 12.95 9.39
C LYS A 47 -4.11 11.50 9.75
N LYS A 48 -5.10 10.93 9.07
CA LYS A 48 -5.62 9.58 9.39
C LYS A 48 -4.55 8.50 9.20
N ILE A 49 -3.96 8.42 8.01
CA ILE A 49 -2.98 7.37 7.68
C ILE A 49 -1.70 7.57 8.50
N ALA A 50 -1.24 8.81 8.68
CA ALA A 50 -0.06 9.11 9.49
C ALA A 50 -0.23 8.67 10.95
N SER A 51 -1.39 8.93 11.55
CA SER A 51 -1.73 8.46 12.90
C SER A 51 -1.74 6.93 12.99
N GLN A 52 -2.32 6.25 12.00
CA GLN A 52 -2.36 4.79 11.96
C GLN A 52 -0.96 4.16 11.82
N LEU A 53 -0.09 4.73 10.97
CA LEU A 53 1.32 4.33 10.87
C LEU A 53 2.05 4.52 12.21
N LYS A 54 1.79 5.65 12.90
CA LYS A 54 2.42 5.97 14.18
C LYS A 54 2.03 5.05 15.32
N LYS A 55 0.75 4.69 15.39
CA LYS A 55 0.24 3.79 16.42
C LYS A 55 0.50 2.32 16.13
N GLY A 56 0.92 1.99 14.91
CA GLY A 56 0.95 0.60 14.42
C GLY A 56 -0.43 -0.02 14.39
N GLU A 57 -1.47 0.80 14.16
CA GLU A 57 -2.83 0.32 14.01
C GLU A 57 -2.99 -0.48 12.72
N ASP A 58 -4.09 -1.24 12.68
CA ASP A 58 -4.40 -2.13 11.58
C ASP A 58 -4.77 -1.36 10.31
N LEU A 59 -3.76 -0.94 9.55
CA LEU A 59 -3.89 -0.14 8.35
C LEU A 59 -3.95 -1.03 7.11
N ASN A 60 -5.09 -1.01 6.41
CA ASN A 60 -5.19 -1.60 5.08
C ASN A 60 -4.47 -0.70 4.07
N ILE A 61 -3.30 -1.14 3.59
CA ILE A 61 -2.46 -0.35 2.69
C ILE A 61 -3.01 -0.41 1.27
N THR A 62 -3.35 0.75 0.71
CA THR A 62 -3.69 0.88 -0.72
C THR A 62 -2.43 0.92 -1.57
N LEU A 63 -2.53 0.60 -2.87
CA LEU A 63 -1.40 0.69 -3.80
C LEU A 63 -0.79 2.10 -3.88
N LYS A 64 -1.62 3.15 -3.77
CA LYS A 64 -1.17 4.55 -3.71
C LYS A 64 -0.34 4.83 -2.45
N THR A 65 -0.81 4.33 -1.30
CA THR A 65 -0.09 4.45 -0.03
C THR A 65 1.25 3.71 -0.09
N LEU A 66 1.25 2.50 -0.66
CA LEU A 66 2.46 1.71 -0.86
C LEU A 66 3.47 2.44 -1.73
N TYR A 67 3.06 3.00 -2.87
CA TYR A 67 3.95 3.75 -3.74
C TYR A 67 4.62 4.92 -3.00
N LYS A 68 3.84 5.72 -2.26
CA LYS A 68 4.35 6.82 -1.44
C LYS A 68 5.32 6.33 -0.35
N LEU A 69 5.02 5.21 0.31
CA LEU A 69 5.93 4.60 1.29
C LEU A 69 7.24 4.14 0.65
N CYS A 70 7.19 3.50 -0.52
CA CYS A 70 8.39 3.10 -1.25
C CYS A 70 9.28 4.31 -1.56
N LYS A 71 8.70 5.41 -2.06
CA LYS A 71 9.45 6.64 -2.30
C LYS A 71 10.02 7.25 -1.02
N LEU A 72 9.23 7.30 0.06
CA LEU A 72 9.67 7.85 1.34
C LEU A 72 10.84 7.05 1.93
N MET A 73 10.75 5.72 1.89
CA MET A 73 11.71 4.83 2.53
C MET A 73 12.90 4.44 1.63
N GLY A 74 12.90 4.87 0.37
CA GLY A 74 13.89 4.46 -0.63
C GLY A 74 13.75 2.99 -1.04
N TRP A 75 12.56 2.39 -0.93
CA TRP A 75 12.31 1.03 -1.39
C TRP A 75 12.02 1.00 -2.89
N GLN A 76 12.36 -0.12 -3.53
CA GLN A 76 11.98 -0.37 -4.91
C GLN A 76 10.48 -0.60 -5.00
N PHE A 77 9.81 0.16 -5.86
CA PHE A 77 8.45 -0.13 -6.28
C PHE A 77 8.49 -1.09 -7.48
N PRO A 78 7.57 -2.07 -7.59
CA PRO A 78 7.64 -3.04 -8.67
C PRO A 78 7.58 -2.38 -10.06
N ASP A 79 8.42 -2.83 -10.97
CA ASP A 79 8.69 -2.23 -12.28
C ASP A 79 7.57 -2.48 -13.31
N TRP A 80 6.76 -3.52 -13.11
CA TRP A 80 5.56 -3.79 -13.91
C TRP A 80 4.42 -2.79 -13.68
N PHE A 81 4.57 -1.82 -12.77
CA PHE A 81 3.62 -0.72 -12.62
C PHE A 81 4.08 0.52 -13.37
N ALA A 82 3.24 1.03 -14.28
CA ALA A 82 3.41 2.37 -14.84
C ALA A 82 2.86 3.42 -13.86
N VAL A 83 3.70 4.32 -13.38
CA VAL A 83 3.31 5.41 -12.46
C VAL A 83 3.48 6.75 -13.14
N LYS A 84 2.40 7.54 -13.19
CA LYS A 84 2.42 8.94 -13.60
C LYS A 84 2.33 9.82 -12.36
N VAL A 85 3.27 10.75 -12.19
CA VAL A 85 3.25 11.74 -11.12
C VAL A 85 3.00 13.09 -11.78
N GLU A 86 1.88 13.71 -11.45
CA GLU A 86 1.56 15.08 -11.84
C GLU A 86 1.93 15.96 -10.64
N SER A 87 2.87 16.87 -10.82
CA SER A 87 3.16 17.93 -9.85
C SER A 87 2.26 19.12 -10.18
N GLU A 88 1.45 19.56 -9.22
CA GLU A 88 0.88 20.90 -9.26
C GLU A 88 2.05 21.87 -8.97
N GLU A 89 2.77 22.27 -10.02
CA GLU A 89 3.51 23.53 -9.98
C GLU A 89 2.44 24.63 -10.00
N ASN A 90 2.06 25.14 -8.82
CA ASN A 90 1.42 26.44 -8.77
C ASN A 90 2.49 27.45 -9.19
N ASP A 91 2.45 27.82 -10.47
CA ASP A 91 3.06 29.04 -11.00
C ASP A 91 2.74 30.19 -10.04
N GLN A 92 3.77 30.69 -9.36
CA GLN A 92 3.72 31.95 -8.61
C GLN A 92 3.86 33.14 -9.57
#